data_AF-A0A8S2U0Q6-F1
#
_entry.id   AF-A0A8S2U0Q6-F1
#
_cell.length_a   1.000
_cell.length_b   1.000
_cell.length_c   1.000
_cell.angle_alpha   90.00
_cell.angle_beta   90.00
_cell.angle_gamma   90.00
#
_symmetry.space_group_name_H-M   'P 1'
#
loop_
_entity.id
_entity.type
_entity.pdbx_description
1 polymer ?
#
loop_
_entity_poly.entity_id
_entity_poly.type
_entity_poly.pdbx_seq_one_letter_code
_entity_poly.pdbx_strand_id
1 'polypeptide(L)'
;ALRAEKISKDQLCLARDIGDPNAIIKCYLFIALSYLQQKRFEEVSIILRFQYRCIQSPNITDPRLPIMCRALWRKMKYAQKQVQH
;
A
#
# COMPACT_ATOMS: atom_id res chain seq x y z
N ALA A 1 6.50 5.65 12.04
CA ALA A 1 6.26 5.93 10.61
C ALA A 1 7.55 6.00 9.78
N LEU A 2 8.55 6.81 10.14
CA LEU A 2 9.75 7.09 9.31
C LEU A 2 10.57 5.86 8.86
N ARG A 3 10.71 4.83 9.71
CA ARG A 3 11.44 3.60 9.35
C ARG A 3 10.72 2.78 8.27
N ALA A 4 9.40 2.64 8.34
CA ALA A 4 8.64 1.82 7.40
C ALA A 4 8.61 2.45 6.00
N GLU A 5 8.55 3.77 5.91
CA GLU A 5 8.61 4.47 4.62
C GLU A 5 9.99 4.37 3.96
N LYS A 6 11.06 4.54 4.74
CA LYS A 6 12.44 4.42 4.25
C LYS A 6 12.74 2.99 3.81
N ILE A 7 12.44 2.01 4.66
CA ILE A 7 12.58 0.58 4.34
C ILE A 7 11.73 0.21 3.12
N SER A 8 10.50 0.74 3.01
CA SER A 8 9.66 0.46 1.84
C SER A 8 10.16 1.11 0.56
N LYS A 9 10.85 2.26 0.62
CA LYS A 9 11.48 2.88 -0.56
C LYS A 9 12.71 2.10 -1.00
N ASP A 10 13.53 1.67 -0.04
CA ASP A 10 14.72 0.85 -0.32
C ASP A 10 14.31 -0.53 -0.88
N GLN A 11 13.25 -1.14 -0.33
CA GLN A 11 12.66 -2.37 -0.86
C GLN A 11 11.95 -2.17 -2.21
N LEU A 12 11.37 -1.01 -2.48
CA LEU A 12 10.80 -0.70 -3.80
C LEU A 12 11.91 -0.65 -4.87
N CYS A 13 13.08 -0.11 -4.53
CA CYS A 13 14.24 -0.06 -5.42
C CYS A 13 14.75 -1.48 -5.71
N LEU A 14 14.92 -2.31 -4.66
CA LEU A 14 15.33 -3.71 -4.80
C LEU A 14 14.30 -4.58 -5.54
N ALA A 15 13.00 -4.44 -5.23
CA ALA A 15 11.94 -5.19 -5.88
C ALA A 15 11.77 -4.82 -7.36
N ARG A 16 12.02 -3.55 -7.71
CA ARG A 16 12.01 -3.08 -9.09
C ARG A 16 13.21 -3.62 -9.87
N ASP A 17 14.36 -3.80 -9.22
CA ASP A 17 15.55 -4.42 -9.83
C ASP A 17 15.41 -5.95 -9.97
N ILE A 18 14.67 -6.61 -9.08
CA ILE A 18 14.40 -8.06 -9.11
C ILE A 18 13.24 -8.42 -10.06
N GLY A 19 12.34 -7.47 -10.35
CA GLY A 19 11.21 -7.68 -11.26
C GLY A 19 10.05 -8.51 -10.69
N ASP A 20 9.96 -8.70 -9.36
CA ASP A 20 8.83 -9.41 -8.74
C ASP A 20 7.62 -8.46 -8.55
N PRO A 21 6.54 -8.62 -9.32
CA PRO A 21 5.39 -7.74 -9.25
C PRO A 21 4.63 -7.86 -7.90
N ASN A 22 4.76 -8.98 -7.18
CA ASN A 22 4.19 -9.10 -5.83
C ASN A 22 4.94 -8.21 -4.84
N ALA A 23 6.27 -8.20 -4.89
CA ALA A 23 7.10 -7.35 -4.04
C ALA A 23 6.85 -5.86 -4.31
N ILE A 24 6.66 -5.47 -5.58
CA ILE A 24 6.30 -4.10 -5.95
C ILE A 24 4.99 -3.69 -5.28
N ILE A 25 3.93 -4.51 -5.39
CA ILE A 25 2.64 -4.23 -4.76
C ILE A 25 2.79 -4.11 -3.24
N LYS A 26 3.54 -5.01 -2.58
CA LYS A 26 3.78 -4.95 -1.13
C LYS A 26 4.41 -3.62 -0.72
N CYS A 27 5.42 -3.17 -1.46
CA CYS A 27 6.08 -1.89 -1.19
C CYS A 27 5.08 -0.73 -1.28
N TYR A 28 4.26 -0.68 -2.32
CA TYR A 28 3.23 0.36 -2.40
C TYR A 28 2.20 0.27 -1.25
N LEU A 29 1.81 -0.92 -0.81
CA LEU A 29 0.94 -1.08 0.36
C LEU A 29 1.60 -0.57 1.66
N PHE A 30 2.91 -0.74 1.82
CA PHE A 30 3.66 -0.18 2.95
C PHE A 30 3.79 1.35 2.86
N ILE A 31 3.98 1.91 1.67
CA ILE A 31 3.95 3.37 1.45
C ILE A 31 2.56 3.92 1.84
N ALA A 32 1.48 3.29 1.37
CA ALA A 32 0.12 3.64 1.76
C ALA A 32 -0.08 3.55 3.27
N LEU A 33 0.49 2.56 3.95
CA LEU A 33 0.42 2.49 5.41
C LEU A 33 1.16 3.67 6.09
N SER A 34 2.31 4.10 5.57
CA SER A 34 3.02 5.28 6.09
C SER A 34 2.18 6.54 5.92
N TYR A 35 1.61 6.75 4.73
CA TYR A 35 0.75 7.90 4.46
C TYR A 35 -0.51 7.89 5.33
N LEU A 36 -1.08 6.72 5.57
CA LEU A 36 -2.21 6.56 6.48
C LEU A 36 -1.86 7.01 7.91
N GLN A 37 -0.67 6.65 8.41
CA GLN A 37 -0.20 7.10 9.73
C GLN A 37 0.01 8.62 9.79
N GLN A 38 0.36 9.24 8.67
CA GLN A 38 0.51 10.69 8.52
C GLN A 38 -0.81 11.42 8.23
N LYS A 39 -1.96 10.72 8.26
CA LYS A 39 -3.30 11.24 7.91
C LYS A 39 -3.41 11.79 6.47
N ARG A 40 -2.52 11.35 5.57
CA ARG A 40 -2.49 11.71 4.15
C ARG A 40 -3.45 10.82 3.34
N PHE A 41 -4.75 10.98 3.56
CA PHE A 41 -5.78 10.03 3.10
C PHE A 41 -5.99 10.01 1.58
N GLU A 42 -5.73 11.12 0.89
CA GLU A 42 -5.88 11.21 -0.56
C GLU A 42 -4.82 10.35 -1.28
N GLU A 43 -3.57 10.45 -0.84
CA GLU A 43 -2.46 9.70 -1.40
C GLU A 43 -2.61 8.20 -1.12
N VAL A 44 -3.10 7.83 0.06
CA VAL A 44 -3.48 6.44 0.37
C VAL A 44 -4.55 5.94 -0.60
N SER A 45 -5.58 6.73 -0.86
CA SER A 45 -6.67 6.36 -1.76
C SER A 45 -6.17 6.12 -3.19
N ILE A 46 -5.28 6.98 -3.69
CA ILE A 46 -4.68 6.87 -5.02
C ILE A 46 -3.88 5.57 -5.13
N ILE A 47 -2.98 5.33 -4.16
CA ILE A 47 -2.14 4.12 -4.15
C ILE A 47 -3.01 2.86 -4.09
N LEU A 48 -3.95 2.79 -3.15
CA LEU A 48 -4.76 1.58 -2.96
C LEU A 48 -5.62 1.28 -4.19
N ARG A 49 -6.20 2.28 -4.87
CA ARG A 49 -6.97 2.06 -6.10
C ARG A 49 -6.11 1.50 -7.22
N PHE A 50 -4.92 2.07 -7.41
CA PHE A 50 -3.99 1.60 -8.43
C PHE A 50 -3.52 0.17 -8.14
N GLN A 51 -3.07 -0.10 -6.91
CA GLN A 51 -2.62 -1.44 -6.53
C GLN A 51 -3.74 -2.47 -6.58
N TYR A 52 -4.98 -2.11 -6.24
CA TYR A 52 -6.12 -3.03 -6.37
C TYR A 52 -6.36 -3.49 -7.81
N ARG A 53 -6.11 -2.62 -8.81
CA ARG A 53 -6.14 -3.00 -10.22
C ARG A 53 -4.95 -3.89 -10.58
N CYS A 54 -3.74 -3.55 -10.14
CA CYS A 54 -2.54 -4.35 -10.40
C CYS A 54 -2.67 -5.78 -9.84
N ILE A 55 -3.26 -5.93 -8.66
CA ILE A 55 -3.49 -7.23 -8.01
C ILE A 55 -4.40 -8.16 -8.83
N GLN A 56 -5.25 -7.62 -9.70
CA GLN A 56 -6.12 -8.43 -10.58
C GLN A 56 -5.37 -9.01 -11.78
N SER A 57 -4.12 -8.60 -12.02
CA SER A 57 -3.28 -9.15 -13.08
C SER A 57 -2.93 -10.61 -12.80
N PRO A 58 -2.93 -11.50 -13.82
CA PRO A 58 -2.57 -12.91 -13.65
C PRO A 58 -1.12 -13.12 -13.16
N ASN A 59 -0.27 -12.10 -13.27
CA ASN A 59 1.11 -12.15 -12.79
C ASN A 59 1.24 -12.01 -11.27
N ILE A 60 0.14 -11.68 -10.58
CA ILE A 60 0.11 -11.53 -9.13
C ILE A 60 -0.41 -12.82 -8.51
N THR A 61 0.48 -13.51 -7.81
CA THR A 61 0.21 -14.86 -7.29
C THR A 61 -0.01 -14.85 -5.79
N ASP A 62 0.36 -13.78 -5.07
CA ASP A 62 0.20 -13.71 -3.61
C ASP A 62 -1.25 -13.35 -3.22
N PRO A 63 -2.03 -14.31 -2.66
CA PRO A 63 -3.43 -14.10 -2.31
C PRO A 63 -3.61 -13.15 -1.10
N ARG A 64 -2.53 -12.81 -0.39
CA ARG A 64 -2.57 -11.91 0.76
C ARG A 64 -2.66 -10.45 0.32
N LEU A 65 -2.22 -10.10 -0.89
CA LEU A 65 -2.23 -8.71 -1.38
C LEU A 65 -3.63 -8.10 -1.46
N PRO A 66 -4.66 -8.77 -2.04
CA PRO A 66 -6.03 -8.25 -1.99
C PRO A 66 -6.54 -8.06 -0.56
N ILE A 67 -6.16 -8.96 0.37
CA ILE A 67 -6.58 -8.88 1.78
C ILE A 67 -5.97 -7.66 2.45
N MET A 68 -4.65 -7.44 2.27
CA MET A 68 -3.93 -6.27 2.80
C MET A 68 -4.50 -4.97 2.25
N CYS A 69 -4.78 -4.92 0.94
CA CYS A 69 -5.34 -3.75 0.27
C CYS A 69 -6.71 -3.37 0.86
N ARG A 70 -7.60 -4.36 1.05
CA ARG A 70 -8.91 -4.16 1.71
C ARG A 70 -8.78 -3.75 3.17
N ALA A 71 -7.84 -4.33 3.91
CA ALA A 71 -7.61 -4.01 5.31
C ALA A 71 -7.15 -2.54 5.48
N LEU A 72 -6.22 -2.08 4.62
CA LEU A 72 -5.78 -0.69 4.59
C LEU A 72 -6.91 0.27 4.22
N TRP A 73 -7.75 -0.09 3.25
CA TRP A 73 -8.91 0.73 2.88
C TRP A 73 -9.89 0.92 4.04
N ARG A 74 -10.19 -0.15 4.79
CA ARG A 74 -11.04 -0.08 5.99
C ARG A 74 -10.42 0.80 7.07
N LYS A 75 -9.12 0.63 7.34
CA LYS A 75 -8.39 1.46 8.32
C LYS A 75 -8.39 2.94 7.92
N MET A 76 -8.19 3.24 6.64
CA MET A 76 -8.26 4.59 6.09
C MET A 76 -9.63 5.22 6.32
N LYS A 77 -10.72 4.52 5.96
CA LYS A 77 -12.08 5.03 6.18
C LYS A 77 -12.40 5.28 7.64
N TYR A 78 -11.93 4.42 8.54
CA TYR A 78 -12.10 4.61 9.97
C TYR A 78 -11.30 5.83 10.48
N ALA A 79 -10.02 5.92 10.12
CA ALA A 79 -9.16 7.03 10.51
C ALA A 79 -9.67 8.39 9.98
N GLN A 80 -10.21 8.42 8.76
CA GLN A 80 -10.79 9.63 8.18
C GLN A 80 -12.02 10.11 8.96
N LYS A 81 -12.91 9.18 9.37
CA LYS A 81 -14.08 9.51 10.20
C LYS A 81 -13.69 10.05 11.58
N GLN A 82 -12.63 9.51 12.20
CA GLN A 82 -12.13 9.94 13.51
C GLN A 82 -11.48 11.33 13.50
N VAL A 83 -11.04 11.84 12.34
CA VAL A 83 -10.42 13.18 12.23
C VAL A 83 -11.46 14.27 11.92
N GLN A 84 -12.68 13.90 11.52
CA GLN A 84 -13.77 14.85 11.25
C GLN A 84 -14.63 15.19 12.48
N HIS A 85 -14.33 14.57 13.63
CA HIS A 85 -14.86 14.91 14.95
C HIS A 85 -13.77 15.60 15.78
#